data_AF-A0A0V1I5Q4-F1
#
_entry.id   AF-A0A0V1I5Q4-F1
#
_cell.length_a   1.000
_cell.length_b   1.000
_cell.length_c   1.000
_cell.angle_alpha   90.00
_cell.angle_beta   90.00
_cell.angle_gamma   90.00
#
_symmetry.space_group_name_H-M   'P 1'
#
loop_
_entity.id
_entity.type
_entity.pdbx_description
1 polymer ?
#
loop_
_entity_poly.entity_id
_entity_poly.type
_entity_poly.pdbx_seq_one_letter_code
_entity_poly.pdbx_strand_id
1 'polypeptide(L)'
;LRIQSDGPKSVRVYNKNQLIRLGKNDAIRCIASIEEMFDVINAAHQKIGQGREKKTFREAQNKWANVTQKVCHLFLTYCEECHKKRVRSFQKA
;
A
#
# COMPACT_ATOMS: atom_id res chain seq x y z
N LEU A 1 8.09 23.18 -9.28
CA LEU A 1 7.38 22.84 -8.03
C LEU A 1 8.03 23.62 -6.89
N ARG A 2 7.40 24.71 -6.40
CA ARG A 2 7.93 25.47 -5.26
C ARG A 2 7.39 24.83 -3.98
N ILE A 3 8.29 24.34 -3.13
CA ILE A 3 7.96 23.77 -1.83
C ILE A 3 8.16 24.90 -0.80
N GLN A 4 7.08 25.40 -0.19
CA GLN A 4 7.18 26.20 1.03
C GLN A 4 7.14 25.24 2.22
N SER A 5 8.15 25.35 3.09
CA SER A 5 8.27 24.57 4.31
C SER A 5 8.13 25.49 5.53
N ASP A 6 6.95 25.51 6.13
CA ASP A 6 6.73 26.12 7.45
C ASP A 6 6.70 25.02 8.50
N GLY A 7 7.73 24.96 9.35
CA GLY A 7 7.72 24.17 10.59
C GLY A 7 7.55 22.65 10.39
N PRO A 8 7.39 21.85 11.48
CA PRO A 8 7.65 20.41 11.43
C PRO A 8 6.66 19.62 10.54
N LYS A 9 7.06 19.49 9.27
CA LYS A 9 6.76 18.42 8.30
C LYS A 9 5.28 18.05 8.08
N SER A 10 4.39 19.03 7.93
CA SER A 10 3.12 18.80 7.21
C SER A 10 3.13 19.52 5.87
N VAL A 11 3.68 18.87 4.84
CA VAL A 11 3.55 19.35 3.45
C VAL A 11 2.15 18.97 2.97
N ARG A 12 1.30 19.98 2.78
CA ARG A 12 -0.02 19.80 2.16
C ARG A 12 0.19 19.59 0.66
N VAL A 13 0.00 18.37 0.18
CA VAL A 13 -0.08 18.09 -1.26
C VAL A 13 -1.51 18.42 -1.71
N TYR A 14 -1.65 19.31 -2.69
CA TYR A 14 -2.91 19.90 -3.14
C TYR A 14 -4.06 18.87 -3.29
N ASN A 15 -5.22 19.22 -2.72
CA ASN A 15 -6.57 18.65 -2.88
C ASN A 15 -7.05 17.46 -2.04
N LYS A 16 -6.33 16.94 -1.05
CA LYS A 16 -6.92 16.10 0.01
C LYS A 16 -6.18 16.38 1.31
N ASN A 17 -6.87 16.44 2.45
CA ASN A 17 -6.26 16.56 3.78
C ASN A 17 -5.51 15.27 4.17
N GLN A 18 -4.61 14.81 3.30
CA GLN A 18 -3.91 13.55 3.42
C GLN A 18 -2.63 13.77 4.22
N LEU A 19 -2.49 12.98 5.29
CA LEU A 19 -1.28 12.99 6.11
C LEU A 19 -0.10 12.42 5.31
N ILE A 20 1.09 12.92 5.59
CA ILE A 20 2.33 12.49 4.92
C ILE A 20 3.42 12.11 5.92
N ARG A 21 4.35 11.27 5.48
CA ARG A 21 5.55 10.88 6.22
C ARG A 21 6.77 11.09 5.33
N LEU A 22 7.77 11.79 5.83
CA LEU A 22 9.08 11.90 5.20
C LEU A 22 9.92 10.66 5.52
N GLY A 23 10.39 9.96 4.49
CA GLY A 23 11.29 8.82 4.59
C GLY A 23 12.76 9.21 4.78
N LYS A 24 13.63 8.22 4.98
CA LYS A 24 15.09 8.42 5.18
C LYS A 24 15.82 9.00 3.97
N ASN A 25 15.27 8.84 2.77
CA ASN A 25 15.86 9.32 1.51
C ASN A 25 15.11 10.56 0.97
N ASP A 26 14.55 11.37 1.86
CA ASP A 26 13.64 12.49 1.54
C ASP A 26 12.42 12.11 0.70
N ALA A 27 12.15 10.81 0.56
CA ALA A 27 10.98 10.29 -0.11
C ALA A 27 9.71 10.65 0.68
N ILE A 28 8.83 11.44 0.07
CA ILE A 28 7.53 11.77 0.63
C ILE A 28 6.56 10.62 0.33
N ARG A 29 5.92 10.09 1.36
CA ARG A 29 4.88 9.06 1.25
C ARG A 29 3.61 9.53 1.94
N CYS A 30 2.47 9.14 1.41
CA CYS A 30 1.16 9.39 2.01
C CYS A 30 0.86 8.38 3.12
N ILE A 31 -0.03 8.74 4.04
CA ILE A 31 -0.63 7.85 5.02
C ILE A 31 -2.06 7.59 4.56
N ALA A 32 -2.42 6.32 4.37
CA ALA A 32 -3.78 5.93 4.07
C ALA A 32 -4.63 6.02 5.33
N SER A 33 -5.83 6.59 5.23
CA SER A 33 -6.85 6.42 6.26
C SER A 33 -7.27 4.96 6.37
N ILE A 34 -8.01 4.62 7.43
CA ILE A 34 -8.54 3.27 7.61
C ILE A 34 -9.50 2.89 6.46
N GLU A 35 -10.29 3.84 5.98
CA GLU A 35 -11.25 3.66 4.89
C GLU A 35 -10.54 3.43 3.55
N GLU A 36 -9.42 4.12 3.31
CA GLU A 36 -8.62 3.96 2.07
C GLU A 36 -7.77 2.68 2.05
N MET A 37 -7.60 1.99 3.19
CA MET A 37 -6.62 0.91 3.33
C MET A 37 -6.87 -0.25 2.35
N PHE A 38 -8.14 -0.61 2.16
CA PHE A 38 -8.54 -1.66 1.24
C PHE A 38 -8.20 -1.29 -0.20
N ASP A 39 -8.61 -0.10 -0.64
CA ASP A 39 -8.40 0.38 -2.01
C ASP A 39 -6.92 0.51 -2.34
N VAL A 40 -6.13 0.98 -1.39
CA VAL A 40 -4.67 1.10 -1.54
C VAL A 40 -4.02 -0.26 -1.80
N ILE A 41 -4.37 -1.28 -1.01
CA ILE A 41 -3.80 -2.62 -1.15
C ILE A 41 -4.33 -3.29 -2.42
N ASN A 42 -5.63 -3.14 -2.70
CA ASN A 42 -6.25 -3.69 -3.90
C ASN A 42 -5.60 -3.10 -5.16
N ALA A 43 -5.44 -1.78 -5.25
CA ALA A 43 -4.78 -1.13 -6.37
C ALA A 43 -3.35 -1.64 -6.59
N ALA A 44 -2.55 -1.76 -5.52
CA ALA A 44 -1.21 -2.34 -5.59
C ALA A 44 -1.23 -3.81 -6.05
N HIS A 45 -2.19 -4.60 -5.54
CA HIS A 45 -2.33 -6.01 -5.87
C HIS A 45 -2.73 -6.25 -7.33
N GLN A 46 -3.67 -5.45 -7.86
CA GLN A 46 -4.07 -5.48 -9.26
C GLN A 46 -2.93 -5.05 -10.18
N LYS A 47 -2.21 -3.98 -9.82
CA LYS A 47 -1.12 -3.43 -10.62
C LYS A 47 0.00 -4.45 -10.90
N ILE A 48 0.28 -5.34 -9.96
CA ILE A 48 1.30 -6.40 -10.12
C ILE A 48 0.74 -7.72 -10.65
N GLY A 49 -0.51 -7.75 -11.12
CA GLY A 49 -1.14 -8.94 -11.68
C GLY A 49 -1.45 -10.01 -10.64
N GLN A 50 -2.06 -9.63 -9.51
CA GLN A 50 -2.43 -10.57 -8.43
C GLN A 50 -1.21 -11.30 -7.85
N GLY A 51 -0.12 -10.55 -7.63
CA GLY A 51 1.15 -11.08 -7.12
C GLY A 51 1.13 -11.45 -5.63
N ARG A 52 2.17 -12.17 -5.18
CA ARG A 52 2.31 -12.60 -3.77
C ARG A 52 2.49 -11.41 -2.82
N GLU A 53 2.19 -11.65 -1.54
CA GLU A 53 2.28 -10.69 -0.43
C GLU A 53 3.48 -9.75 -0.45
N LYS A 54 4.71 -10.30 -0.54
CA LYS A 54 5.92 -9.49 -0.55
C LYS A 54 5.97 -8.48 -1.71
N LYS A 55 5.44 -8.85 -2.88
CA LYS A 55 5.39 -7.97 -4.05
C LYS A 55 4.30 -6.90 -3.88
N THR A 56 3.11 -7.28 -3.40
CA THR A 56 2.01 -6.34 -3.11
C THR A 56 2.46 -5.30 -2.08
N PHE A 57 3.12 -5.75 -1.02
CA PHE A 57 3.65 -4.89 0.03
C PHE A 57 4.67 -3.88 -0.49
N ARG A 58 5.66 -4.33 -1.27
CA ARG A 58 6.65 -3.44 -1.89
C ARG A 58 6.00 -2.41 -2.82
N GLU A 59 5.04 -2.83 -3.62
CA GLU A 59 4.32 -1.92 -4.53
C GLU A 59 3.53 -0.85 -3.75
N ALA A 60 2.82 -1.25 -2.70
CA ALA A 60 2.08 -0.31 -1.86
C ALA A 60 3.00 0.68 -1.12
N GLN A 61 4.15 0.20 -0.63
CA GLN A 61 5.13 1.02 0.10
C GLN A 61 5.80 2.11 -0.74
N ASN A 62 5.74 2.03 -2.07
CA ASN A 62 6.25 3.09 -2.94
C ASN A 62 5.53 4.42 -2.67
N LYS A 63 4.23 4.36 -2.34
CA LYS A 63 3.40 5.55 -2.09
C LYS A 63 2.92 5.67 -0.65
N TRP A 64 2.71 4.56 0.06
CA TRP A 64 2.00 4.55 1.34
C TRP A 64 2.89 4.12 2.50
N ALA A 65 3.02 4.98 3.49
CA ALA A 65 3.96 4.81 4.60
C ALA A 65 3.48 3.86 5.69
N ASN A 66 2.16 3.73 5.87
CA ASN A 66 1.53 2.96 6.95
C ASN A 66 0.97 1.60 6.50
N VAL A 67 1.14 1.24 5.22
CA VAL A 67 0.85 -0.12 4.77
C VAL A 67 1.91 -1.05 5.36
N THR A 68 1.46 -2.09 6.07
CA THR A 68 2.33 -3.11 6.65
C THR A 68 2.14 -4.44 5.94
N GLN A 69 3.16 -5.30 6.02
CA GLN A 69 3.09 -6.64 5.45
C GLN A 69 1.92 -7.46 6.03
N LYS A 70 1.62 -7.31 7.33
CA LYS A 70 0.49 -7.99 7.99
C LYS A 70 -0.86 -7.61 7.39
N VAL A 71 -1.06 -6.33 7.03
CA VAL A 71 -2.32 -5.88 6.41
C VAL A 71 -2.42 -6.44 4.98
N CYS A 72 -1.32 -6.48 4.22
CA CYS A 72 -1.29 -7.17 2.93
C CYS A 72 -1.59 -8.67 3.06
N HIS A 73 -1.04 -9.33 4.06
CA HIS A 73 -1.32 -10.74 4.34
C HIS A 73 -2.81 -10.98 4.59
N LEU A 74 -3.40 -10.17 5.48
CA LEU A 74 -4.83 -10.25 5.81
C LEU A 74 -5.69 -10.09 4.55
N PHE A 75 -5.42 -9.05 3.74
CA PHE A 75 -6.12 -8.83 2.48
C PHE A 75 -6.03 -10.04 1.54
N LEU A 76 -4.83 -10.59 1.34
CA LEU A 76 -4.61 -11.71 0.41
C LEU A 76 -5.23 -13.02 0.88
N THR A 77 -5.39 -13.18 2.20
CA THR A 77 -6.12 -14.32 2.76
C THR A 77 -7.56 -14.38 2.25
N TYR A 78 -8.21 -13.21 2.10
CA TYR A 78 -9.59 -13.08 1.61
C TYR A 78 -9.72 -12.80 0.11
N CYS A 79 -8.63 -12.55 -0.61
CA CYS A 79 -8.67 -12.40 -2.05
C CYS A 79 -9.07 -13.72 -2.72
N GLU A 80 -10.21 -13.76 -3.40
CA GLU A 80 -10.75 -14.96 -4.04
C GLU A 80 -9.79 -15.59 -5.05
N GLU A 81 -9.15 -14.78 -5.89
CA GLU A 81 -8.23 -15.26 -6.91
C GLU A 81 -6.97 -15.88 -6.29
N CYS A 82 -6.46 -15.27 -5.22
CA CYS A 82 -5.37 -15.84 -4.43
C CYS A 82 -5.79 -17.10 -3.68
N HIS A 83 -7.02 -17.14 -3.16
CA HIS A 83 -7.58 -18.32 -2.51
C HIS A 83 -7.69 -19.50 -3.49
N LYS A 84 -8.30 -19.30 -4.67
CA LYS A 84 -8.41 -20.32 -5.73
C LYS A 84 -7.03 -20.83 -6.16
N LYS A 85 -6.03 -19.96 -6.32
CA LYS A 85 -4.65 -20.35 -6.65
C LYS A 85 -4.04 -21.26 -5.57
N ARG A 86 -4.25 -20.94 -4.28
CA ARG A 86 -3.76 -21.75 -3.16
C ARG A 86 -4.42 -23.13 -3.11
N VAL A 87 -5.74 -23.20 -3.23
CA VAL A 87 -6.48 -24.46 -3.24
C VAL A 87 -6.00 -25.35 -4.40
N ARG A 88 -5.87 -24.79 -5.62
CA ARG A 88 -5.33 -25.52 -6.77
C ARG A 88 -3.90 -25.99 -6.58
N SER A 89 -3.04 -25.22 -5.90
CA SER A 89 -1.67 -25.67 -5.62
C SER A 89 -1.62 -26.80 -4.59
N PHE A 90 -2.58 -26.83 -3.66
CA PHE A 90 -2.67 -27.88 -2.64
C PHE A 90 -3.19 -29.20 -3.21
N GLN A 91 -4.07 -29.15 -4.21
CA GLN A 91 -4.58 -30.33 -4.91
C GLN A 91 -3.57 -30.94 -5.91
N LYS A 92 -2.46 -30.25 -6.20
CA LYS A 92 -1.41 -30.69 -7.11
C LYS A 92 -0.13 -31.16 -6.40
N ALA A 93 -0.09 -31.04 -5.07
CA ALA A 93 1.01 -31.49 -4.22
C ALA A 93 0.67 -32.86 -3.63
#